data_AF-A0A350IXY3-F1
#
_entry.id   AF-A0A350IXY3-F1
#
_cell.length_a   1.000
_cell.length_b   1.000
_cell.length_c   1.000
_cell.angle_alpha   90.00
_cell.angle_beta   90.00
_cell.angle_gamma   90.00
#
_symmetry.space_group_name_H-M   'P 1'
#
loop_
_entity.id
_entity.type
_entity.pdbx_description
1 polymer ?
#
loop_
_entity_poly.entity_id
_entity_poly.type
_entity_poly.pdbx_seq_one_letter_code
_entity_poly.pdbx_strand_id
1 'polypeptide(L)'
;MSKKTVWEKLDEKQMAELMSFNQDYMNFLSASKTERAFTINAVKAAEAAGFVNLADVKELHPGDRVYSTNKGKNFLAFIIGEKPIREGMNLLGAHIDSPRTDIKQNPLYESNGLCLMDTHYYGGIKKYQWVARPMALAGVVVKKDGTVIDINIGDDDNDPVV
;
A
#
# COMPACT_ATOMS: atom_id res chain seq x y z
N MET A 1 -9.46 -35.41 -16.47
CA MET A 1 -8.43 -35.47 -15.40
C MET A 1 -8.83 -34.47 -14.32
N SER A 2 -8.87 -34.88 -13.05
CA SER A 2 -9.09 -33.96 -11.92
C SER A 2 -7.92 -32.98 -11.84
N LYS A 3 -8.21 -31.67 -11.75
CA LYS A 3 -7.17 -30.67 -11.53
C LYS A 3 -6.73 -30.76 -10.08
N LYS A 4 -5.50 -31.27 -9.85
CA LYS A 4 -4.85 -31.19 -8.54
C LYS A 4 -4.79 -29.74 -8.06
N THR A 5 -5.11 -29.53 -6.80
CA THR A 5 -4.96 -28.26 -6.07
C THR A 5 -3.49 -27.87 -5.97
N VAL A 6 -3.20 -26.62 -5.56
CA VAL A 6 -1.83 -26.18 -5.30
C VAL A 6 -1.20 -27.03 -4.18
N TRP A 7 -1.94 -27.27 -3.10
CA TRP A 7 -1.49 -28.05 -1.94
C TRP A 7 -1.05 -29.48 -2.31
N GLU A 8 -1.74 -30.14 -3.23
CA GLU A 8 -1.40 -31.50 -3.69
C GLU A 8 -0.20 -31.56 -4.65
N LYS A 9 0.33 -30.41 -5.08
CA LYS A 9 1.46 -30.31 -6.01
C LYS A 9 2.77 -29.95 -5.33
N LEU A 10 2.74 -29.39 -4.13
CA LEU A 10 3.92 -28.89 -3.45
C LEU A 10 4.58 -30.01 -2.64
N ASP A 11 5.90 -30.08 -2.69
CA ASP A 11 6.68 -30.84 -1.71
C ASP A 11 6.87 -30.07 -0.39
N GLU A 12 7.50 -30.70 0.59
CA GLU A 12 7.73 -30.10 1.91
C GLU A 12 8.57 -28.83 1.86
N LYS A 13 9.56 -28.76 0.95
CA LYS A 13 10.42 -27.59 0.80
C LYS A 13 9.64 -26.42 0.22
N GLN A 14 8.89 -26.67 -0.85
CA GLN A 14 8.04 -25.67 -1.49
C GLN A 14 6.94 -25.18 -0.56
N MET A 15 6.43 -26.05 0.32
CA MET A 15 5.47 -25.66 1.35
C MET A 15 6.09 -24.68 2.35
N ALA A 16 7.32 -24.93 2.80
CA ALA A 16 8.02 -24.02 3.70
C ALA A 16 8.29 -22.66 3.06
N GLU A 17 8.74 -22.64 1.80
CA GLU A 17 8.95 -21.41 1.02
C GLU A 17 7.64 -20.62 0.87
N LEU A 18 6.53 -21.29 0.57
CA LEU A 18 5.20 -20.67 0.48
C LEU A 18 4.78 -20.04 1.81
N MET A 19 4.98 -20.73 2.94
CA MET A 19 4.61 -20.20 4.25
C MET A 19 5.45 -18.98 4.64
N SER A 20 6.75 -18.99 4.31
CA SER A 20 7.61 -17.82 4.50
C SER A 20 7.12 -16.63 3.67
N PHE A 21 6.84 -16.85 2.38
CA PHE A 21 6.30 -15.81 1.50
C PHE A 21 4.97 -15.25 2.02
N ASN A 22 4.07 -16.10 2.52
CA ASN A 22 2.80 -15.68 3.09
C ASN A 22 2.98 -14.80 4.33
N GLN A 23 3.97 -15.11 5.18
CA GLN A 23 4.27 -14.31 6.35
C GLN A 23 4.76 -12.91 5.96
N ASP A 24 5.66 -12.82 4.99
CA ASP A 24 6.15 -11.53 4.47
C ASP A 24 5.02 -10.72 3.83
N TYR A 25 4.14 -11.39 3.08
CA TYR A 25 2.94 -10.77 2.51
C TYR A 25 2.00 -10.21 3.60
N MET A 26 1.71 -10.98 4.65
CA MET A 26 0.87 -10.54 5.77
C MET A 26 1.49 -9.35 6.51
N ASN A 27 2.81 -9.35 6.71
CA ASN A 27 3.52 -8.25 7.33
C ASN A 27 3.44 -6.98 6.46
N PHE A 28 3.66 -7.13 5.15
CA PHE A 28 3.58 -6.02 4.21
C PHE A 28 2.17 -5.42 4.13
N LEU A 29 1.13 -6.27 4.08
CA LEU A 29 -0.26 -5.81 4.12
C LEU A 29 -0.59 -5.07 5.41
N SER A 30 -0.18 -5.60 6.55
CA SER A 30 -0.42 -5.00 7.86
C SER A 30 0.17 -3.60 7.96
N ALA A 31 1.32 -3.35 7.33
CA ALA A 31 1.98 -2.04 7.30
C ALA A 31 1.46 -1.10 6.18
N SER A 32 0.65 -1.58 5.24
CA SER A 32 0.33 -0.88 3.97
C SER A 32 -1.18 -0.68 3.75
N LYS A 33 -1.88 -0.20 4.78
CA LYS A 33 -3.36 -0.09 4.78
C LYS A 33 -3.94 1.02 3.89
N THR A 34 -3.11 1.94 3.42
CA THR A 34 -3.50 3.05 2.52
C THR A 34 -2.60 3.09 1.29
N GLU A 35 -3.03 3.76 0.21
CA GLU A 35 -2.23 3.88 -1.01
C GLU A 35 -0.90 4.60 -0.76
N ARG A 36 -0.88 5.51 0.23
CA ARG A 36 0.33 6.24 0.63
C ARG A 36 1.29 5.36 1.41
N ALA A 37 0.78 4.63 2.41
CA ALA A 37 1.58 3.68 3.19
C ALA A 37 2.17 2.58 2.29
N PHE A 38 1.36 2.05 1.36
CA PHE A 38 1.84 1.13 0.34
C PHE A 38 2.98 1.74 -0.47
N THR A 39 2.82 2.96 -0.98
CA THR A 39 3.86 3.61 -1.81
C THR A 39 5.15 3.79 -1.02
N ILE A 40 5.09 4.21 0.25
CA ILE A 40 6.25 4.34 1.13
C ILE A 40 6.95 2.99 1.33
N ASN A 41 6.20 1.94 1.64
CA ASN A 41 6.77 0.61 1.90
C ASN A 41 7.29 -0.06 0.62
N ALA A 42 6.63 0.16 -0.52
CA ALA A 42 7.08 -0.33 -1.82
C ALA A 42 8.41 0.30 -2.24
N VAL A 43 8.59 1.62 -2.00
CA VAL A 43 9.89 2.28 -2.21
C VAL A 43 10.98 1.64 -1.36
N LYS A 44 10.74 1.47 -0.05
CA LYS A 44 11.72 0.82 0.86
C LYS A 44 12.07 -0.60 0.40
N ALA A 45 11.07 -1.39 0.01
CA ALA A 45 11.28 -2.75 -0.47
C ALA A 45 12.05 -2.78 -1.81
N ALA A 46 11.76 -1.85 -2.72
CA ALA A 46 12.45 -1.73 -3.99
C ALA A 46 13.91 -1.33 -3.80
N GLU A 47 14.19 -0.34 -2.96
CA GLU A 47 15.55 0.09 -2.63
C GLU A 47 16.36 -1.03 -1.98
N ALA A 48 15.76 -1.78 -1.05
CA ALA A 48 16.39 -2.97 -0.48
C ALA A 48 16.67 -4.07 -1.53
N ALA A 49 15.88 -4.12 -2.60
CA ALA A 49 16.07 -5.03 -3.74
C ALA A 49 16.98 -4.47 -4.86
N GLY A 50 17.68 -3.36 -4.60
CA GLY A 50 18.64 -2.74 -5.51
C GLY A 50 18.02 -1.86 -6.59
N PHE A 51 16.76 -1.44 -6.45
CA PHE A 51 16.19 -0.42 -7.32
C PHE A 51 16.66 0.97 -6.89
N VAL A 52 16.82 1.86 -7.88
CA VAL A 52 17.13 3.27 -7.65
C VAL A 52 16.02 4.17 -8.19
N ASN A 53 15.88 5.38 -7.64
CA ASN A 53 14.89 6.31 -8.15
C ASN A 53 15.27 6.76 -9.57
N LEU A 54 14.35 6.66 -10.50
CA LEU A 54 14.54 7.02 -11.90
C LEU A 54 14.97 8.49 -12.07
N ALA A 55 14.55 9.39 -11.16
CA ALA A 55 14.96 10.79 -11.20
C ALA A 55 16.46 11.01 -10.94
N ASP A 56 17.12 10.06 -10.29
CA ASP A 56 18.55 10.13 -9.95
C ASP A 56 19.44 9.48 -11.02
N VAL A 57 18.85 8.91 -12.06
CA VAL A 57 19.54 8.20 -13.15
C VAL A 57 19.55 9.04 -14.41
N LYS A 58 20.73 9.18 -15.03
CA LYS A 58 20.89 9.95 -16.29
C LYS A 58 20.71 9.09 -17.54
N GLU A 59 21.18 7.85 -17.51
CA GLU A 59 21.16 6.91 -18.62
C GLU A 59 20.75 5.52 -18.12
N LEU A 60 19.98 4.80 -18.92
CA LEU A 60 19.45 3.48 -18.59
C LEU A 60 20.14 2.42 -19.44
N HIS A 61 20.58 1.35 -18.78
CA HIS A 61 21.26 0.21 -19.37
C HIS A 61 20.46 -1.07 -19.13
N PRO A 62 20.59 -2.09 -19.99
CA PRO A 62 20.01 -3.40 -19.73
C PRO A 62 20.41 -3.95 -18.37
N GLY A 63 19.45 -4.45 -17.61
CA GLY A 63 19.62 -4.93 -16.24
C GLY A 63 19.35 -3.88 -15.15
N ASP A 64 19.29 -2.59 -15.49
CA ASP A 64 19.01 -1.54 -14.52
C ASP A 64 17.63 -1.72 -13.88
N ARG A 65 17.58 -1.46 -12.58
CA ARG A 65 16.38 -1.54 -11.75
C ARG A 65 16.03 -0.15 -11.27
N VAL A 66 14.94 0.40 -11.81
CA VAL A 66 14.54 1.78 -11.50
C VAL A 66 13.10 1.85 -11.05
N TYR A 67 12.80 2.78 -10.15
CA TYR A 67 11.44 3.03 -9.70
C TYR A 67 11.08 4.51 -9.83
N SER A 68 9.80 4.81 -9.87
CA SER A 68 9.27 6.16 -9.79
C SER A 68 7.99 6.17 -8.97
N THR A 69 7.68 7.31 -8.35
CA THR A 69 6.42 7.51 -7.64
C THR A 69 5.66 8.70 -8.21
N ASN A 70 4.34 8.62 -8.19
CA ASN A 70 3.48 9.74 -8.57
C ASN A 70 2.76 10.28 -7.33
N LYS A 71 3.20 11.45 -6.84
CA LYS A 71 2.61 12.15 -5.69
C LYS A 71 2.46 11.29 -4.41
N GLY A 72 3.30 10.27 -4.26
CA GLY A 72 3.26 9.32 -3.15
C GLY A 72 1.98 8.47 -3.10
N LYS A 73 1.29 8.27 -4.23
CA LYS A 73 0.06 7.47 -4.32
C LYS A 73 0.09 6.40 -5.42
N ASN A 74 1.14 6.39 -6.23
CA ASN A 74 1.41 5.32 -7.18
C ASN A 74 2.89 4.98 -7.11
N PHE A 75 3.18 3.71 -7.37
CA PHE A 75 4.52 3.17 -7.46
C PHE A 75 4.68 2.49 -8.82
N LEU A 76 5.77 2.79 -9.51
CA LEU A 76 6.15 2.18 -10.79
C LEU A 76 7.56 1.63 -10.63
N ALA A 77 7.79 0.40 -11.07
CA ALA A 77 9.10 -0.23 -11.07
C ALA A 77 9.38 -0.87 -12.42
N PHE A 78 10.62 -0.74 -12.89
CA PHE A 78 11.06 -1.21 -14.18
C PHE A 78 12.38 -1.97 -14.03
N ILE A 79 12.48 -3.08 -14.78
CA ILE A 79 13.74 -3.77 -15.05
C ILE A 79 14.02 -3.56 -16.53
N ILE A 80 15.10 -2.86 -16.86
CA ILE A 80 15.42 -2.50 -18.24
C ILE A 80 15.89 -3.75 -19.00
N GLY A 81 15.22 -4.05 -20.11
CA GLY A 81 15.57 -5.18 -20.97
C GLY A 81 16.67 -4.86 -21.98
N GLU A 82 17.17 -5.88 -22.66
CA GLU A 82 18.19 -5.74 -23.72
C GLU A 82 17.63 -5.15 -25.02
N LYS A 83 16.34 -5.38 -25.29
CA LYS A 83 15.69 -4.92 -26.52
C LYS A 83 15.27 -3.45 -26.41
N PRO A 84 15.30 -2.69 -27.52
CA PRO A 84 14.78 -1.33 -27.55
C PRO A 84 13.33 -1.26 -27.06
N ILE A 85 13.00 -0.25 -26.24
CA ILE A 85 11.65 -0.03 -25.70
C ILE A 85 10.55 0.09 -26.78
N ARG A 86 10.93 0.44 -28.02
CA ARG A 86 10.03 0.50 -29.19
C ARG A 86 9.49 -0.87 -29.59
N GLU A 87 10.15 -1.95 -29.19
CA GLU A 87 9.65 -3.33 -29.38
C GLU A 87 8.61 -3.73 -28.32
N GLY A 88 8.35 -2.85 -27.34
CA GLY A 88 7.36 -3.04 -26.29
C GLY A 88 7.96 -3.42 -24.94
N MET A 89 7.08 -3.71 -24.00
CA MET A 89 7.42 -4.10 -22.63
C MET A 89 6.33 -5.01 -22.05
N ASN A 90 6.70 -5.83 -21.09
CA ASN A 90 5.75 -6.59 -20.30
C ASN A 90 5.28 -5.75 -19.11
N LEU A 91 3.98 -5.48 -19.03
CA LEU A 91 3.39 -4.67 -17.98
C LEU A 91 2.50 -5.51 -17.06
N LEU A 92 2.71 -5.35 -15.76
CA LEU A 92 1.80 -5.82 -14.71
C LEU A 92 1.26 -4.59 -14.00
N GLY A 93 -0.06 -4.44 -14.00
CA GLY A 93 -0.76 -3.35 -13.33
C GLY A 93 -1.68 -3.88 -12.23
N ALA A 94 -1.65 -3.23 -11.08
CA ALA A 94 -2.59 -3.42 -9.99
C ALA A 94 -2.94 -2.06 -9.37
N HIS A 95 -4.10 -1.96 -8.74
CA HIS A 95 -4.46 -0.80 -7.93
C HIS A 95 -4.08 -1.06 -6.46
N ILE A 96 -3.75 -0.01 -5.72
CA ILE A 96 -3.20 -0.08 -4.35
C ILE A 96 -4.05 0.67 -3.32
N ASP A 97 -5.18 1.20 -3.75
CA ASP A 97 -6.22 1.74 -2.90
C ASP A 97 -7.19 0.62 -2.49
N SER A 98 -7.82 0.79 -1.33
CA SER A 98 -8.84 -0.13 -0.79
C SER A 98 -10.03 0.65 -0.25
N PRO A 99 -11.26 0.07 -0.26
CA PRO A 99 -12.43 0.71 0.33
C PRO A 99 -12.21 1.10 1.80
N ARG A 100 -12.64 2.31 2.17
CA ARG A 100 -12.40 2.90 3.51
C ARG A 100 -13.42 3.99 3.83
N THR A 101 -13.34 4.56 5.03
CA THR A 101 -14.07 5.75 5.45
C THR A 101 -13.12 6.94 5.49
N ASP A 102 -13.35 7.91 4.61
CA ASP A 102 -12.57 9.14 4.55
C ASP A 102 -13.20 10.20 5.43
N ILE A 103 -12.35 11.05 6.00
CA ILE A 103 -12.77 12.20 6.79
C ILE A 103 -13.22 13.31 5.83
N LYS A 104 -14.36 13.97 6.12
CA LYS A 104 -14.85 15.11 5.32
C LYS A 104 -13.95 16.35 5.47
N GLN A 105 -14.14 17.34 4.61
CA GLN A 105 -13.35 18.58 4.62
C GLN A 105 -13.44 19.36 5.94
N ASN A 106 -14.63 19.40 6.55
CA ASN A 106 -14.89 19.99 7.87
C ASN A 106 -15.50 18.91 8.77
N PRO A 107 -14.68 18.03 9.35
CA PRO A 107 -15.18 16.78 9.93
C PRO A 107 -15.52 16.88 11.41
N LEU A 108 -14.86 17.77 12.15
CA LEU A 108 -14.96 17.82 13.59
C LEU A 108 -16.25 18.53 14.01
N TYR A 109 -17.11 17.84 14.76
CA TYR A 109 -18.33 18.42 15.31
C TYR A 109 -18.66 17.81 16.67
N GLU A 110 -19.50 18.49 17.44
CA GLU A 110 -20.00 17.99 18.73
C GLU A 110 -21.46 17.56 18.62
N SER A 111 -21.80 16.43 19.24
CA SER A 111 -23.18 16.00 19.42
C SER A 111 -23.32 15.19 20.70
N ASN A 112 -24.34 15.50 21.51
CA ASN A 112 -24.62 14.81 22.78
C ASN A 112 -23.42 14.76 23.75
N GLY A 113 -22.62 15.84 23.81
CA GLY A 113 -21.43 15.90 24.66
C GLY A 113 -20.24 15.07 24.18
N LEU A 114 -20.28 14.54 22.96
CA LEU A 114 -19.20 13.80 22.32
C LEU A 114 -18.65 14.58 21.13
N CYS A 115 -17.33 14.60 21.00
CA CYS A 115 -16.64 15.09 19.81
C CYS A 115 -16.55 13.96 18.77
N LEU A 116 -17.04 14.22 17.57
CA LEU A 116 -17.20 13.24 16.49
C LEU A 116 -16.50 13.73 15.21
N MET A 117 -16.14 12.78 14.35
CA MET A 117 -15.61 13.05 13.01
C MET A 117 -16.59 12.58 11.95
N ASP A 118 -17.08 13.52 11.14
CA ASP A 118 -17.93 13.22 10.00
C ASP A 118 -17.11 12.60 8.86
N THR A 119 -17.65 11.54 8.27
CA THR A 119 -16.95 10.71 7.28
C THR A 119 -17.76 10.54 6.01
N HIS A 120 -17.07 10.17 4.93
CA HIS A 120 -17.65 9.78 3.66
C HIS A 120 -16.96 8.50 3.19
N TYR A 121 -17.71 7.53 2.71
CA TYR A 121 -17.12 6.28 2.26
C TYR A 121 -16.37 6.47 0.93
N TYR A 122 -15.27 5.74 0.79
CA TYR A 122 -14.53 5.55 -0.44
C TYR A 122 -14.70 4.09 -0.90
N GLY A 123 -15.07 3.88 -2.17
CA GLY A 123 -15.35 2.56 -2.73
C GLY A 123 -16.67 1.94 -2.25
N GLY A 124 -16.89 0.66 -2.59
CA GLY A 124 -18.13 -0.07 -2.33
C GLY A 124 -18.17 -0.75 -0.95
N ILE A 125 -18.21 0.02 0.14
CA ILE A 125 -18.24 -0.57 1.49
C ILE A 125 -19.60 -1.22 1.83
N LYS A 126 -19.55 -2.32 2.58
CA LYS A 126 -20.73 -2.89 3.26
C LYS A 126 -20.93 -2.16 4.58
N LYS A 127 -21.70 -1.06 4.59
CA LYS A 127 -21.84 -0.12 5.73
C LYS A 127 -21.99 -0.80 7.10
N TYR A 128 -22.80 -1.85 7.20
CA TYR A 128 -23.05 -2.57 8.46
C TYR A 128 -21.82 -3.32 9.02
N GLN A 129 -20.77 -3.56 8.22
CA GLN A 129 -19.52 -4.17 8.68
C GLN A 129 -18.55 -3.15 9.27
N TRP A 130 -18.83 -1.85 9.21
CA TRP A 130 -17.92 -0.77 9.62
C TRP A 130 -18.32 -0.10 10.93
N VAL A 131 -19.41 -0.54 11.55
CA VAL A 131 -19.86 -0.07 12.87
C VAL A 131 -19.39 -1.02 13.96
N ALA A 132 -19.22 -0.51 15.19
CA ALA A 132 -18.85 -1.30 16.37
C ALA A 132 -17.57 -2.15 16.18
N ARG A 133 -16.56 -1.58 15.53
CA ARG A 133 -15.22 -2.18 15.40
C ARG A 133 -14.16 -1.13 15.71
N PRO A 134 -13.02 -1.53 16.29
CA PRO A 134 -11.85 -0.67 16.39
C PRO A 134 -11.44 -0.14 15.02
N MET A 135 -11.29 1.16 14.91
CA MET A 135 -10.84 1.85 13.70
C MET A 135 -9.53 2.61 13.96
N ALA A 136 -8.63 2.56 12.98
CA ALA A 136 -7.39 3.34 12.98
C ALA A 136 -7.54 4.56 12.05
N LEU A 137 -6.89 5.67 12.41
CA LEU A 137 -6.79 6.88 11.61
C LEU A 137 -5.42 6.91 10.91
N ALA A 138 -5.43 6.72 9.60
CA ALA A 138 -4.25 6.83 8.76
C ALA A 138 -4.44 7.88 7.67
N GLY A 139 -3.47 8.77 7.49
CA GLY A 139 -3.56 9.82 6.47
C GLY A 139 -2.44 10.85 6.56
N VAL A 140 -2.66 12.00 5.92
CA VAL A 140 -1.72 13.12 5.93
C VAL A 140 -2.45 14.43 6.19
N VAL A 141 -1.85 15.30 6.99
CA VAL A 141 -2.31 16.68 7.20
C VAL A 141 -1.29 17.61 6.57
N VAL A 142 -1.76 18.50 5.69
CA VAL A 142 -0.91 19.55 5.11
C VAL A 142 -1.25 20.87 5.77
N LYS A 143 -0.28 21.46 6.46
CA LYS A 143 -0.43 22.77 7.12
C LYS A 143 -0.44 23.89 6.07
N LYS A 144 -0.87 25.09 6.51
CA LYS A 144 -0.88 26.30 5.66
C LYS A 144 0.49 26.69 5.12
N ASP A 145 1.56 26.37 5.84
CA ASP A 145 2.95 26.60 5.42
C ASP A 145 3.50 25.52 4.46
N GLY A 146 2.67 24.52 4.11
CA GLY A 146 3.06 23.40 3.25
C GLY A 146 3.68 22.22 4.00
N THR A 147 3.91 22.31 5.32
CA THR A 147 4.42 21.19 6.12
C THR A 147 3.43 20.02 6.06
N VAL A 148 3.93 18.85 5.69
CA VAL A 148 3.16 17.60 5.66
C VAL A 148 3.42 16.83 6.95
N ILE A 149 2.37 16.41 7.63
CA ILE A 149 2.41 15.52 8.79
C ILE A 149 1.74 14.21 8.41
N ASP A 150 2.47 13.11 8.56
CA ASP A 150 1.90 11.76 8.49
C ASP A 150 1.17 11.43 9.80
N ILE A 151 -0.03 10.89 9.67
CA ILE A 151 -0.86 10.45 10.79
C ILE A 151 -1.03 8.94 10.68
N ASN A 152 -0.68 8.23 11.75
CA ASN A 152 -1.09 6.86 12.00
C ASN A 152 -1.41 6.73 13.49
N ILE A 153 -2.67 6.51 13.83
CA ILE A 153 -3.16 6.35 15.20
C ILE A 153 -4.11 5.15 15.22
N GLY A 154 -3.82 4.16 16.06
CA GLY A 154 -4.63 2.96 16.27
C GLY A 154 -4.00 1.68 15.69
N ASP A 155 -2.79 1.80 15.13
CA ASP A 155 -2.00 0.65 14.65
C ASP A 155 -0.99 0.15 15.68
N ASP A 156 -0.52 1.01 16.58
CA ASP A 156 0.31 0.60 17.72
C ASP A 156 -0.57 -0.02 18.82
N ASP A 157 -0.06 -1.04 19.51
CA ASP A 157 -0.79 -1.71 20.60
C ASP A 157 -1.14 -0.77 21.76
N ASN A 158 -0.43 0.36 21.89
CA ASN A 158 -0.69 1.38 22.91
C ASN A 158 -1.50 2.58 22.40
N ASP A 159 -1.86 2.61 21.11
CA ASP A 159 -2.67 3.69 20.56
C ASP A 159 -4.14 3.57 20.97
N PRO A 160 -4.83 4.71 21.15
CA PRO A 160 -6.27 4.69 21.27
C PRO A 160 -6.90 4.27 19.93
N VAL A 161 -8.01 3.53 20.03
CA VAL A 161 -8.90 3.21 18.92
C VAL A 161 -10.30 3.72 19.22
N VAL A 162 -11.09 3.98 18.18
CA VAL A 162 -12.51 4.36 18.28
C VAL A 162 -13.39 3.21 17.82
#